data_AF-Q5DER9-F1
#
_entry.id   AF-Q5DER9-F1
#
_cell.length_a   1.000
_cell.length_b   1.000
_cell.length_c   1.000
_cell.angle_alpha   90.00
_cell.angle_beta   90.00
_cell.angle_gamma   90.00
#
_symmetry.space_group_name_H-M   'P 1'
#
loop_
_entity.id
_entity.type
_entity.pdbx_description
1 polymer ?
#
loop_
_entity_poly.entity_id
_entity_poly.type
_entity_poly.pdbx_seq_one_letter_code
_entity_poly.pdbx_strand_id
1 'polypeptide(L)'
;MHLKRDMLVTLAKSQKDGMMKSHWQKYSGFIIPLEEAEWIGLTLEEAVKKQMKIEYEISRSRIRPLKFSLAEKLIDSLRNPGEHEEDSEEEKKPSYLLRIFNLKASNQHG
;
A
#
# COMPACT_ATOMS: atom_id res chain seq x y z
N MET A 1 -13.81 17.05 22.70
CA MET A 1 -12.35 17.32 22.81
C MET A 1 -11.72 17.72 21.46
N HIS A 2 -12.47 18.31 20.53
CA HIS A 2 -11.96 18.54 19.16
C HIS A 2 -11.15 19.83 19.01
N LEU A 3 -11.47 20.88 19.78
CA LEU A 3 -10.77 22.17 19.71
C LEU A 3 -9.26 22.05 20.00
N LYS A 4 -8.89 21.24 21.01
CA LYS A 4 -7.48 20.99 21.34
C LYS A 4 -6.75 20.32 20.17
N ARG A 5 -7.39 19.31 19.56
CA ARG A 5 -6.86 18.60 18.38
C ARG A 5 -6.65 19.57 17.22
N ASP A 6 -7.65 20.41 16.92
CA ASP A 6 -7.58 21.37 15.82
C ASP A 6 -6.50 22.45 16.06
N MET A 7 -6.34 22.93 17.30
CA MET A 7 -5.22 23.81 17.67
C MET A 7 -3.86 23.13 17.47
N LEU A 8 -3.69 21.88 17.90
CA LEU A 8 -2.41 21.19 17.76
C LEU A 8 -2.09 20.88 16.29
N VAL A 9 -3.09 20.47 15.50
CA VAL A 9 -2.96 20.24 14.06
C VAL A 9 -2.60 21.54 13.32
N THR A 10 -3.22 22.67 13.68
CA THR A 10 -2.91 23.97 13.06
C THR A 10 -1.51 24.44 13.46
N LEU A 11 -1.09 24.25 14.71
CA LEU A 11 0.27 24.55 15.16
C LEU A 11 1.31 23.68 14.45
N ALA A 12 1.04 22.39 14.26
CA ALA A 12 1.93 21.46 13.55
C ALA A 12 2.05 21.78 12.04
N LYS A 13 0.97 22.24 11.40
CA LYS A 13 0.96 22.64 9.98
C LYS A 13 1.50 24.04 9.76
N SER A 14 1.43 24.92 10.76
CA SER A 14 1.89 26.29 10.66
C SER A 14 3.41 26.34 10.55
N GLN A 15 3.89 26.78 9.38
CA GLN A 15 5.30 27.04 9.13
C GLN A 15 5.79 28.20 10.02
N LYS A 16 7.03 28.10 10.52
CA LYS A 16 7.68 29.09 11.39
C LYS A 16 7.72 30.53 10.84
N ASP A 17 7.51 30.73 9.54
CA ASP A 17 7.83 31.98 8.84
C ASP A 17 6.62 32.74 8.27
N GLY A 18 5.40 32.38 8.65
CA GLY A 18 4.18 33.09 8.25
C GLY A 18 3.83 34.32 9.12
N MET A 19 2.79 35.06 8.69
CA MET A 19 2.19 36.23 9.37
C MET A 19 1.75 35.98 10.84
N MET A 20 1.73 34.72 11.27
CA MET A 20 1.31 34.25 12.60
C MET A 20 2.48 33.91 13.54
N LYS A 21 3.69 34.39 13.25
CA LYS A 21 4.92 34.09 14.01
C LYS A 21 4.82 34.42 15.51
N SER A 22 4.13 35.50 15.88
CA SER A 22 3.94 35.90 17.28
C SER A 22 3.08 34.91 18.09
N HIS A 23 2.00 34.42 17.48
CA HIS A 23 1.13 33.40 18.10
C HIS A 23 1.82 32.04 18.16
N TRP A 24 2.60 31.69 17.12
CA TRP A 24 3.38 30.46 17.07
C TRP A 24 4.43 30.43 18.19
N GLN A 25 5.14 31.53 18.43
CA GLN A 25 6.11 31.63 19.52
C GLN A 25 5.47 31.36 20.90
N LYS A 26 4.27 31.91 21.14
CA LYS A 26 3.54 31.73 22.41
C LYS A 26 3.19 30.27 22.70
N TYR A 27 2.86 29.49 21.67
CA TYR A 27 2.47 28.08 21.81
C TYR A 27 3.55 27.09 21.37
N SER A 28 4.79 27.56 21.19
CA SER A 28 5.90 26.76 20.65
C SER A 28 6.25 25.52 21.50
N GLY A 29 6.05 25.58 22.82
CA GLY A 29 6.28 24.45 23.72
C GLY A 29 5.28 23.30 23.60
N PHE A 30 4.18 23.48 22.87
CA PHE A 30 3.13 22.46 22.68
C PHE A 30 3.12 21.85 21.27
N ILE A 31 4.17 22.10 20.49
CA ILE A 31 4.27 21.58 19.14
C ILE A 31 4.58 20.10 19.21
N ILE A 32 3.68 19.33 18.62
CA ILE A 32 3.72 17.88 18.50
C ILE A 32 3.68 17.56 17.00
N PRO A 33 4.28 16.45 16.54
CA PRO A 33 4.16 16.02 15.15
C PRO A 33 2.69 15.93 14.69
N LEU A 34 2.46 16.24 13.41
CA LEU A 34 1.11 16.21 12.84
C LEU A 34 0.45 14.83 13.02
N GLU A 35 1.21 13.76 12.81
CA GLU A 35 0.72 12.39 12.92
C GLU A 35 0.13 12.12 14.30
N GLU A 36 0.85 12.46 15.37
CA GLU A 36 0.38 12.31 16.76
C GLU A 36 -0.77 13.26 17.09
N ALA A 37 -0.69 14.52 16.65
CA ALA A 37 -1.69 15.55 16.95
C ALA A 37 -3.09 15.15 16.46
N GLU A 38 -3.20 14.46 15.32
CA GLU A 38 -4.49 14.05 14.77
C GLU A 38 -5.19 12.92 15.56
N TRP A 39 -4.48 12.21 16.44
CA TRP A 39 -5.06 11.16 17.29
C TRP A 39 -5.51 11.68 18.66
N ILE A 40 -5.13 12.90 19.02
CA ILE A 40 -5.46 13.48 20.32
C ILE A 40 -6.96 13.78 20.42
N GLY A 41 -7.58 13.32 21.51
CA GLY A 41 -8.96 13.66 21.84
C GLY A 41 -10.02 12.94 21.01
N LEU A 42 -9.62 11.91 20.24
CA LEU A 42 -10.54 10.94 19.65
C LEU A 42 -11.09 10.01 20.74
N THR A 43 -12.36 9.63 20.63
CA THR A 43 -12.89 8.50 21.40
C THR A 43 -12.34 7.17 20.86
N LEU A 44 -12.50 6.08 21.61
CA LEU A 44 -12.08 4.75 21.15
C LEU A 44 -12.73 4.37 19.82
N GLU A 45 -14.03 4.62 19.69
CA GLU A 45 -14.80 4.35 18.47
C GLU A 45 -14.31 5.18 17.27
N GLU A 46 -14.03 6.47 17.50
CA GLU A 46 -13.49 7.37 16.48
C GLU A 46 -12.09 6.93 16.04
N ALA A 47 -11.24 6.53 16.99
CA ALA A 47 -9.89 6.02 16.70
C ALA A 47 -9.94 4.73 15.90
N VAL A 48 -10.82 3.78 16.26
CA VAL A 48 -11.04 2.53 15.51
C VAL A 48 -11.50 2.85 14.09
N LYS A 49 -12.49 3.74 13.92
CA LYS A 49 -12.99 4.13 12.60
C LYS A 49 -11.91 4.80 11.74
N LYS A 50 -11.07 5.66 12.35
CA LYS A 50 -9.93 6.28 11.66
C LYS A 50 -8.93 5.22 11.20
N GLN A 51 -8.57 4.28 12.08
CA GLN A 51 -7.64 3.20 11.75
C GLN A 51 -8.15 2.31 10.63
N MET A 52 -9.41 1.88 10.69
CA MET A 52 -10.04 1.09 9.62
C MET A 52 -9.99 1.79 8.27
N LYS A 53 -10.20 3.11 8.25
CA LYS A 53 -10.10 3.90 7.01
C LYS A 53 -8.68 3.90 6.44
N ILE A 54 -7.67 4.08 7.29
CA ILE A 54 -6.26 4.04 6.90
C ILE A 54 -5.91 2.67 6.30
N GLU A 55 -6.28 1.58 6.99
CA GLU A 55 -6.02 0.21 6.52
C GLU A 55 -6.74 -0.10 5.21
N TYR A 56 -7.96 0.42 5.03
CA TYR A 56 -8.70 0.29 3.78
C TYR A 56 -8.01 1.01 2.62
N GLU A 57 -7.55 2.25 2.82
CA GLU A 57 -6.83 3.03 1.80
C GLU A 57 -5.48 2.39 1.44
N ILE A 58 -4.76 1.87 2.44
CA ILE A 58 -3.53 1.09 2.26
C ILE A 58 -3.81 -0.18 1.46
N SER A 59 -4.85 -0.93 1.81
CA SER A 59 -5.20 -2.17 1.11
C SER A 59 -5.58 -1.89 -0.33
N ARG A 60 -6.39 -0.85 -0.57
CA ARG A 60 -6.82 -0.43 -1.90
C ARG A 60 -5.66 0.02 -2.79
N SER A 61 -4.72 0.79 -2.25
CA SER A 61 -3.53 1.24 -2.99
C SER A 61 -2.53 0.12 -3.26
N ARG A 62 -2.48 -0.91 -2.39
CA ARG A 62 -1.64 -2.10 -2.56
C ARG A 62 -2.18 -3.11 -3.56
N ILE A 63 -3.41 -2.95 -4.08
CA ILE A 63 -3.95 -3.84 -5.12
C ILE A 63 -3.12 -3.67 -6.40
N ARG A 64 -2.14 -4.55 -6.57
CA ARG A 64 -1.29 -4.62 -7.75
C ARG A 64 -1.78 -5.76 -8.64
N PRO A 65 -2.14 -5.49 -9.91
CA PRO A 65 -2.56 -6.55 -10.82
C PRO A 65 -1.49 -7.64 -10.94
N LEU A 66 -1.91 -8.91 -10.94
CA LEU A 66 -1.03 -10.09 -10.95
C LEU A 66 -0.04 -10.09 -12.13
N LYS A 67 -0.42 -9.49 -13.27
CA LYS A 67 0.46 -9.33 -14.44
C LYS A 67 1.80 -8.69 -14.07
N PHE A 68 1.80 -7.69 -13.19
CA PHE A 68 3.02 -6.96 -12.85
C PHE A 68 3.96 -7.76 -11.93
N SER A 69 3.43 -8.58 -11.02
CA SER A 69 4.27 -9.47 -10.20
C SER A 69 4.80 -10.65 -11.01
N LEU A 70 4.00 -11.21 -11.93
CA LEU A 70 4.45 -12.24 -12.86
C LEU A 70 5.53 -11.72 -13.82
N ALA A 71 5.39 -10.49 -14.30
CA ALA A 71 6.40 -9.86 -15.16
C ALA A 71 7.73 -9.67 -14.42
N GLU A 72 7.71 -9.23 -13.16
CA GLU A 72 8.92 -9.16 -12.34
C GLU A 72 9.56 -10.54 -12.16
N LYS A 73 8.78 -11.56 -11.78
CA LYS A 73 9.27 -12.94 -11.66
C LYS A 73 9.90 -13.46 -12.96
N LEU A 74 9.33 -13.11 -14.12
CA LEU A 74 9.90 -13.46 -15.41
C LEU A 74 11.22 -12.73 -15.69
N ILE A 75 11.30 -11.44 -15.35
CA ILE A 75 12.54 -10.67 -15.52
C ILE A 75 13.64 -11.24 -14.61
N ASP A 76 13.30 -11.58 -13.37
CA ASP A 76 14.22 -12.19 -12.41
C ASP A 76 14.70 -13.56 -12.89
N SER A 77 13.80 -14.41 -13.40
CA SER A 77 14.18 -15.72 -13.95
C SER A 77 15.05 -15.63 -15.21
N LEU A 78 14.84 -14.61 -16.05
CA LEU A 78 15.69 -14.36 -17.20
C LEU A 78 17.07 -13.80 -16.82
N ARG A 79 17.14 -13.05 -15.72
CA ARG A 79 18.39 -12.50 -15.18
C ARG A 79 19.23 -13.59 -14.50
N ASN A 80 18.59 -14.48 -13.75
CA ASN A 80 19.21 -15.60 -13.04
C ASN A 80 18.62 -16.95 -13.51
N PRO A 81 19.02 -17.46 -14.69
CA PRO A 81 18.39 -18.60 -15.35
C PRO A 81 18.62 -19.99 -14.68
N GLY A 82 18.95 -20.04 -13.38
CA GLY A 82 19.21 -21.29 -12.66
C GLY A 82 18.85 -21.32 -11.17
N GLU A 83 18.26 -20.25 -10.61
CA GLU A 83 17.98 -20.16 -9.16
C GLU A 83 16.50 -20.38 -8.77
N HIS A 84 15.60 -20.53 -9.75
CA HIS A 84 14.17 -20.71 -9.50
C HIS A 84 13.71 -22.13 -9.84
N GLU A 85 14.15 -23.10 -9.05
CA GLU A 85 13.59 -24.46 -9.00
C GLU A 85 12.97 -24.81 -7.64
N GLU A 86 12.66 -23.84 -6.79
CA GLU A 86 11.96 -24.16 -5.53
C GLU A 86 10.84 -23.16 -5.30
N ASP A 87 9.65 -23.50 -5.80
CA ASP A 87 8.41 -23.35 -5.04
C ASP A 87 7.24 -24.01 -5.79
N SER A 88 6.55 -24.89 -5.08
CA SER A 88 5.30 -25.61 -5.38
C SER A 88 5.37 -26.87 -6.26
N GLU A 89 4.97 -27.98 -5.62
CA GLU A 89 4.49 -29.23 -6.20
C GLU A 89 3.24 -28.99 -7.06
N GLU A 90 3.33 -28.19 -8.12
CA GLU A 90 2.30 -28.13 -9.15
C GLU A 90 2.65 -29.16 -10.21
N GLU A 91 1.79 -30.18 -10.35
CA GLU A 91 1.81 -31.14 -11.45
C GLU A 91 2.25 -30.44 -12.73
N LYS A 92 3.32 -30.94 -13.37
CA LYS A 92 3.85 -30.42 -14.65
C LYS A 92 2.78 -30.54 -15.73
N LYS A 93 1.83 -29.62 -15.74
CA LYS A 93 0.77 -29.56 -16.72
C LYS A 93 1.44 -29.34 -18.07
N PRO A 94 1.04 -30.08 -19.12
CA PRO A 94 1.66 -29.94 -20.42
C PRO A 94 1.62 -28.47 -20.85
N SER A 95 2.74 -28.02 -21.41
CA SER A 95 2.91 -26.65 -21.88
C SER A 95 1.65 -26.18 -22.61
N TYR A 96 1.25 -24.94 -22.38
CA TYR A 96 0.08 -24.36 -23.03
C TYR A 96 0.16 -24.52 -24.56
N LEU A 97 1.36 -24.39 -25.12
CA LEU A 97 1.62 -24.67 -26.53
C LEU A 97 1.31 -26.12 -26.89
N LEU A 98 1.75 -27.09 -26.09
CA LEU A 98 1.47 -28.52 -26.30
C LEU A 98 -0.04 -28.81 -26.32
N ARG A 99 -0.81 -28.16 -25.43
CA ARG A 99 -2.28 -28.29 -25.40
C ARG A 99 -2.93 -27.73 -26.67
N ILE A 100 -2.50 -26.57 -27.13
CA ILE A 100 -3.00 -25.96 -28.38
C ILE A 100 -2.62 -26.80 -29.61
N PHE A 101 -1.40 -27.33 -29.66
CA PHE A 101 -0.97 -28.22 -30.74
C PHE A 101 -1.78 -29.52 -30.77
N ASN A 102 -2.02 -30.14 -29.60
CA ASN A 102 -2.80 -31.37 -29.51
C ASN A 102 -4.28 -31.17 -29.91
N LEU A 103 -4.88 -30.03 -29.53
CA LEU A 103 -6.25 -29.65 -29.95
C LEU A 103 -6.36 -29.46 -31.47
N LYS A 104 -5.32 -28.91 -32.10
CA LYS A 104 -5.28 -28.76 -33.56
C LYS A 104 -5.11 -30.10 -34.27
N ALA A 105 -4.33 -31.02 -33.70
CA ALA A 105 -4.11 -32.36 -34.27
C ALA A 105 -5.37 -33.25 -34.17
N SER A 106 -6.17 -33.14 -33.11
CA SER A 106 -7.42 -33.88 -32.95
C SER A 106 -8.52 -33.42 -33.92
N ASN A 107 -8.52 -32.15 -34.33
CA ASN A 107 -9.50 -31.59 -35.28
C ASN A 107 -9.18 -31.87 -36.76
N GLN A 108 -8.08 -32.56 -37.07
CA GLN A 108 -7.72 -32.92 -38.45
C GLN A 108 -7.99 -34.39 -38.79
N HIS A 109 -8.44 -35.20 -37.83
CA HIS A 109 -8.75 -36.63 -38.00
C HIS A 109 -10.23 -36.96 -37.81
N GLY A 110 -11.13 -35.99 -38.08
CA GLY A 110 -12.59 -36.17 -38.08
C GLY A 110 -13.18 -35.84 -39.43
#